data_AF-A0A1Y4QUS2-F1
#
_entry.id   AF-A0A1Y4QUS2-F1
#
_cell.length_a   1.000
_cell.length_b   1.000
_cell.length_c   1.000
_cell.angle_alpha   90.00
_cell.angle_beta   90.00
_cell.angle_gamma   90.00
#
_symmetry.space_group_name_H-M   'P 1'
#
loop_
_entity.id
_entity.type
_entity.pdbx_description
1 polymer ?
#
loop_
_entity_poly.entity_id
_entity_poly.type
_entity_poly.pdbx_seq_one_letter_code
_entity_poly.pdbx_strand_id
1 'polypeptide(L)'
;MKKGVKELLDYLVSKKIAICLATSSVEKRAITILDNYQLTKYFDAFVFGDEVKRGKPFPDVFLKACKKINVQKNEAIVIEDSEAGIEAGYNAKIRVICIPDMKYPDDKYQLMTCNIYRDLTNIIKYIETVG
;
A
#
# COMPACT_ATOMS: atom_id res chain seq x y z
N MET A 1 11.30 3.25 9.78
CA MET A 1 10.44 2.07 9.60
C MET A 1 9.22 2.22 10.50
N LYS A 2 7.99 2.09 9.97
CA LYS A 2 6.77 2.27 10.77
C LYS A 2 6.55 1.11 11.72
N LYS A 3 6.05 1.40 12.92
CA LYS A 3 5.71 0.40 13.94
C LYS A 3 4.63 -0.56 13.39
N GLY A 4 4.81 -1.86 13.60
CA GLY A 4 3.88 -2.90 13.16
C GLY A 4 4.13 -3.45 11.76
N VAL A 5 5.14 -2.97 11.01
CA VAL A 5 5.36 -3.41 9.62
C VAL A 5 5.74 -4.88 9.53
N LYS A 6 6.63 -5.36 10.41
CA LYS A 6 7.13 -6.73 10.33
C LYS A 6 6.04 -7.71 10.74
N GLU A 7 5.32 -7.39 11.81
CA GLU A 7 4.19 -8.15 12.32
C GLU A 7 3.08 -8.25 11.27
N LEU A 8 2.77 -7.15 10.57
CA LEU A 8 1.81 -7.17 9.47
C LEU A 8 2.28 -8.06 8.32
N LEU A 9 3.52 -7.91 7.86
CA LEU A 9 4.05 -8.71 6.75
C LEU A 9 4.13 -10.20 7.09
N ASP A 10 4.59 -10.56 8.29
CA ASP A 10 4.60 -11.94 8.78
C ASP A 10 3.18 -12.53 8.82
N TYR A 11 2.20 -11.75 9.28
CA TYR A 11 0.78 -12.16 9.27
C TYR A 11 0.28 -12.41 7.85
N LEU A 12 0.49 -11.47 6.92
CA LEU A 12 0.03 -11.58 5.54
C LEU A 12 0.61 -12.83 4.85
N VAL A 13 1.91 -13.09 5.04
CA VAL A 13 2.56 -14.32 4.55
C VAL A 13 1.93 -15.57 5.16
N SER A 14 1.71 -15.60 6.48
CA SER A 14 1.10 -16.75 7.16
C SER A 14 -0.32 -17.07 6.66
N LYS A 15 -1.04 -16.03 6.21
CA LYS A 15 -2.40 -16.13 5.65
C LYS A 15 -2.41 -16.32 4.13
N LYS A 16 -1.24 -16.36 3.48
CA LYS A 16 -1.09 -16.44 2.02
C LYS A 16 -1.81 -15.29 1.30
N ILE A 17 -1.82 -14.10 1.91
CA ILE A 17 -2.35 -12.89 1.29
C ILE A 17 -1.23 -12.28 0.44
N ALA A 18 -1.49 -12.06 -0.85
CA ALA A 18 -0.51 -11.51 -1.77
C ALA A 18 -0.12 -10.07 -1.39
N ILE A 19 1.18 -9.76 -1.46
CA ILE A 19 1.75 -8.48 -1.06
C ILE A 19 2.44 -7.83 -2.25
N CYS A 20 2.04 -6.61 -2.59
CA CYS A 20 2.69 -5.83 -3.65
C CYS A 20 3.15 -4.46 -3.14
N LEU A 21 4.39 -4.08 -3.46
CA LEU A 21 4.83 -2.70 -3.29
C LEU A 21 4.43 -1.89 -4.53
N ALA A 22 3.70 -0.79 -4.33
CA ALA A 22 3.34 0.16 -5.38
C ALA A 22 3.86 1.57 -5.05
N THR A 23 4.94 2.00 -5.69
CA THR A 23 5.70 3.21 -5.31
C THR A 23 5.94 4.15 -6.49
N SER A 24 6.08 5.45 -6.19
CA SER A 24 6.55 6.45 -7.16
C SER A 24 8.07 6.48 -7.31
N SER A 25 8.80 5.71 -6.48
CA SER A 25 10.26 5.59 -6.59
C SER A 25 10.66 4.71 -7.77
N VAL A 26 11.87 4.93 -8.26
CA VAL A 26 12.55 4.00 -9.18
C VAL A 26 12.99 2.73 -8.44
N GLU A 27 13.07 1.62 -9.17
CA GLU A 27 13.39 0.29 -8.65
C GLU A 27 14.61 0.27 -7.74
N LYS A 28 15.76 0.74 -8.24
CA LYS A 28 17.04 0.70 -7.51
C LYS A 28 16.93 1.29 -6.11
N ARG A 29 16.23 2.44 -5.97
CA ARG A 29 16.06 3.10 -4.67
C ARG A 29 15.15 2.29 -3.75
N ALA A 30 14.01 1.83 -4.27
CA ALA A 30 13.02 1.10 -3.49
C ALA A 30 13.56 -0.24 -2.98
N ILE A 31 14.18 -1.04 -3.86
CA ILE A 31 14.76 -2.33 -3.50
C ILE A 31 15.92 -2.17 -2.52
N THR A 32 16.83 -1.20 -2.73
CA THR A 32 17.92 -0.91 -1.78
C THR A 32 17.39 -0.64 -0.37
N ILE A 33 16.30 0.14 -0.25
CA ILE A 33 15.68 0.43 1.06
C ILE A 33 15.11 -0.85 1.67
N LEU A 34 14.37 -1.64 0.90
CA LEU A 34 13.77 -2.88 1.40
C LEU A 34 14.84 -3.90 1.83
N ASP A 35 15.92 -4.05 1.06
CA ASP A 35 17.02 -4.98 1.36
C ASP A 35 17.74 -4.60 2.65
N ASN A 36 17.97 -3.31 2.88
CA ASN A 36 18.56 -2.81 4.14
C ASN A 36 17.73 -3.18 5.37
N TYR A 37 16.41 -3.36 5.21
CA TYR A 37 15.50 -3.82 6.26
C TYR A 37 15.15 -5.31 6.14
N GLN A 38 15.72 -6.05 5.18
CA GLN A 38 15.44 -7.45 4.88
C GLN A 38 13.95 -7.73 4.59
N LEU A 39 13.28 -6.76 3.96
CA LEU A 39 11.83 -6.80 3.70
C LEU A 39 11.47 -7.23 2.27
N THR A 40 12.41 -7.22 1.33
CA THR A 40 12.16 -7.56 -0.09
C THR A 40 11.50 -8.93 -0.25
N LYS A 41 11.91 -9.90 0.57
CA LYS A 41 11.41 -11.28 0.57
C LYS A 41 9.91 -11.45 0.86
N TYR A 42 9.24 -10.43 1.39
CA TYR A 42 7.81 -10.50 1.71
C TYR A 42 6.92 -10.20 0.51
N PHE A 43 7.43 -9.53 -0.52
CA PHE A 43 6.63 -9.01 -1.62
C PHE A 43 6.61 -9.99 -2.79
N ASP A 44 5.41 -10.35 -3.25
CA ASP A 44 5.20 -11.18 -4.43
C ASP A 44 5.42 -10.41 -5.74
N ALA A 45 5.22 -9.09 -5.69
CA ALA A 45 5.43 -8.22 -6.84
C ALA A 45 5.78 -6.79 -6.44
N PHE A 46 6.36 -6.06 -7.39
CA PHE A 46 6.69 -4.64 -7.26
C PHE A 46 6.13 -3.86 -8.45
N VAL A 47 5.70 -2.63 -8.23
CA VAL A 47 5.37 -1.66 -9.28
C VAL A 47 6.07 -0.34 -8.93
N PHE A 48 6.98 0.07 -9.81
CA PHE A 48 7.76 1.29 -9.65
C PHE A 48 7.17 2.48 -10.43
N GLY A 49 7.68 3.68 -10.19
CA GLY A 49 7.12 4.91 -10.77
C GLY A 49 7.31 5.02 -12.28
N ASP A 50 8.43 4.52 -12.79
CA ASP A 50 8.79 4.46 -14.21
C ASP A 50 8.05 3.35 -14.98
N GLU A 51 7.40 2.45 -14.27
CA GLU A 51 6.60 1.37 -14.82
C GLU A 51 5.17 1.77 -15.21
N VAL A 52 4.76 3.01 -14.94
CA VAL A 52 3.40 3.52 -15.20
C VAL A 52 3.41 4.79 -16.04
N LYS A 53 2.38 4.94 -16.88
CA LYS A 53 2.24 6.12 -17.75
C LYS A 53 1.96 7.39 -16.94
N ARG A 54 1.17 7.28 -15.87
CA ARG A 54 0.83 8.40 -15.00
C ARG A 54 1.09 8.00 -13.54
N GLY A 55 1.91 8.80 -12.85
CA GLY A 55 2.14 8.63 -11.43
C GLY A 55 0.92 9.01 -10.59
N LYS A 56 0.99 8.79 -9.27
CA LYS A 56 0.00 9.29 -8.31
C LYS A 56 -0.23 10.81 -8.51
N PRO A 57 -1.48 11.33 -8.51
CA PRO A 57 -2.72 10.72 -8.01
C PRO A 57 -3.51 9.88 -9.04
N PHE A 58 -2.93 9.57 -10.20
CA PHE A 58 -3.56 8.65 -11.14
C PHE A 58 -3.50 7.21 -10.61
N PRO A 59 -4.51 6.36 -10.93
CA PRO A 59 -4.66 5.03 -10.33
C PRO A 59 -3.71 3.97 -10.91
N ASP A 60 -2.93 4.32 -11.93
CA ASP A 60 -2.20 3.38 -12.79
C ASP A 60 -1.31 2.41 -12.00
N VAL A 61 -0.64 2.90 -10.93
CA VAL A 61 0.26 2.10 -10.10
C VAL A 61 -0.48 1.00 -9.33
N PHE A 62 -1.65 1.29 -8.77
CA PHE A 62 -2.44 0.31 -8.02
C PHE A 62 -3.18 -0.65 -8.93
N LEU A 63 -3.68 -0.17 -10.08
CA LEU A 63 -4.27 -1.05 -11.09
C LEU A 63 -3.25 -2.05 -11.65
N LYS A 64 -2.02 -1.58 -11.89
CA LYS A 64 -0.91 -2.45 -12.31
C LYS A 64 -0.51 -3.42 -11.18
N ALA A 65 -0.53 -2.98 -9.92
CA ALA A 65 -0.25 -3.85 -8.77
C ALA A 65 -1.27 -4.99 -8.68
N CYS A 66 -2.57 -4.70 -8.70
CA CYS A 66 -3.64 -5.71 -8.72
C CYS A 66 -3.45 -6.71 -9.87
N LYS A 67 -3.09 -6.23 -11.06
CA LYS A 67 -2.80 -7.10 -12.22
C LYS A 67 -1.58 -8.00 -11.98
N LYS A 68 -0.48 -7.49 -11.41
CA LYS A 68 0.74 -8.28 -11.16
C LYS A 68 0.52 -9.41 -10.16
N ILE A 69 -0.29 -9.18 -9.12
CA ILE A 69 -0.62 -10.20 -8.11
C ILE A 69 -1.92 -10.96 -8.40
N ASN A 70 -2.53 -10.73 -9.56
CA ASN A 70 -3.74 -11.41 -10.03
C ASN A 70 -4.94 -11.36 -9.05
N VAL A 71 -5.25 -10.16 -8.54
CA VAL A 71 -6.42 -9.92 -7.66
C VAL A 71 -7.36 -8.87 -8.25
N GLN A 72 -8.63 -8.95 -7.86
CA GLN A 72 -9.61 -7.91 -8.17
C GLN A 72 -9.46 -6.71 -7.24
N LYS A 73 -9.95 -5.55 -7.68
CA LYS A 73 -9.85 -4.30 -6.92
C LYS A 73 -10.58 -4.31 -5.58
N ASN A 74 -11.71 -5.03 -5.51
CA ASN A 74 -12.50 -5.21 -4.29
C ASN A 74 -11.86 -6.18 -3.28
N GLU A 75 -10.93 -7.03 -3.74
CA GLU A 75 -10.13 -7.94 -2.90
C GLU A 75 -8.87 -7.26 -2.34
N ALA A 76 -8.50 -6.09 -2.87
CA ALA A 76 -7.30 -5.36 -2.47
C ALA A 76 -7.58 -4.27 -1.42
N ILE A 77 -6.55 -4.01 -0.61
CA ILE A 77 -6.47 -2.86 0.30
C ILE A 77 -5.16 -2.13 0.01
N VAL A 78 -5.23 -0.82 -0.19
CA VAL A 78 -4.08 0.08 -0.30
C VAL A 78 -3.76 0.66 1.07
N ILE A 79 -2.49 0.57 1.48
CA ILE A 79 -1.97 1.22 2.69
C ILE A 79 -1.08 2.38 2.25
N GLU A 80 -1.44 3.62 2.61
CA GLU A 80 -0.80 4.84 2.10
C GLU A 80 -0.57 5.88 3.19
N ASP A 81 0.43 6.73 3.00
CA ASP A 81 0.76 7.84 3.91
C ASP A 81 0.68 9.22 3.24
N SER A 82 0.60 9.25 1.90
CA SER A 82 0.60 10.47 1.10
C SER A 82 -0.78 10.78 0.54
N GLU A 83 -1.13 12.06 0.46
CA GLU A 83 -2.39 12.51 -0.14
C GLU A 83 -2.54 12.09 -1.60
N ALA A 84 -1.47 12.19 -2.39
CA ALA A 84 -1.45 11.73 -3.78
C ALA A 84 -1.67 10.21 -3.88
N GLY A 85 -1.12 9.43 -2.94
CA GLY A 85 -1.34 7.98 -2.88
C GLY A 85 -2.75 7.61 -2.44
N ILE A 86 -3.31 8.32 -1.46
CA ILE A 86 -4.71 8.16 -1.05
C ILE A 86 -5.64 8.40 -2.24
N GLU A 87 -5.46 9.51 -2.94
CA GLU A 87 -6.27 9.87 -4.10
C GLU A 87 -6.12 8.85 -5.24
N ALA A 88 -4.90 8.35 -5.49
CA ALA A 88 -4.67 7.29 -6.47
C ALA A 88 -5.39 5.97 -6.12
N GLY A 89 -5.38 5.55 -4.86
CA GLY A 89 -6.08 4.35 -4.41
C GLY A 89 -7.60 4.51 -4.51
N TYR A 90 -8.11 5.67 -4.13
CA TYR A 90 -9.52 6.04 -4.27
C TYR A 90 -9.96 6.06 -5.75
N ASN A 91 -9.20 6.72 -6.62
CA ASN A 91 -9.44 6.76 -8.06
C ASN A 91 -9.37 5.37 -8.70
N ALA A 92 -8.57 4.45 -8.12
CA ALA A 92 -8.53 3.06 -8.55
C ALA A 92 -9.79 2.28 -8.14
N LYS A 93 -10.64 2.83 -7.26
CA LYS A 93 -11.76 2.16 -6.60
C LYS A 93 -11.29 0.97 -5.74
N ILE A 94 -10.19 1.15 -5.04
CA ILE A 94 -9.63 0.20 -4.08
C ILE A 94 -9.77 0.82 -2.68
N ARG A 95 -10.06 -0.01 -1.66
CA ARG A 95 -10.13 0.47 -0.27
C ARG A 95 -8.78 1.03 0.16
N VAL A 96 -8.77 2.25 0.70
CA VAL A 96 -7.55 2.93 1.16
C VAL A 96 -7.56 3.05 2.68
N ILE A 97 -6.53 2.56 3.33
CA ILE A 97 -6.22 2.86 4.72
C ILE A 97 -5.05 3.84 4.75
N CYS A 98 -5.23 4.98 5.42
CA CYS A 98 -4.15 5.93 5.60
C CYS A 98 -3.37 5.65 6.90
N ILE A 99 -2.04 5.67 6.80
CA ILE A 99 -1.10 5.67 7.91
C ILE A 99 -0.26 6.94 7.78
N PRO A 100 -0.64 8.08 8.39
CA PRO A 100 0.10 9.33 8.25
C PRO A 100 1.58 9.18 8.64
N ASP A 101 2.49 9.84 7.90
CA ASP A 101 3.93 9.89 8.23
C ASP A 101 4.35 11.29 8.69
N MET A 102 4.61 12.19 7.74
CA MET A 102 5.06 13.55 8.00
C MET A 102 3.91 14.54 8.18
N LYS A 103 2.78 14.29 7.50
CA LYS A 103 1.60 15.16 7.47
C LYS A 103 0.34 14.32 7.72
N TYR A 104 -0.57 14.84 8.53
CA TYR A 104 -1.93 14.30 8.62
C TYR A 104 -2.74 14.76 7.40
N PRO A 105 -3.46 13.88 6.70
CA PRO A 105 -4.15 14.24 5.45
C PRO A 105 -5.22 15.30 5.68
N ASP A 106 -5.35 16.24 4.73
CA ASP A 106 -6.43 17.23 4.76
C ASP A 106 -7.81 16.55 4.64
N ASP A 107 -8.86 17.21 5.11
CA ASP A 107 -10.21 16.64 5.23
C ASP A 107 -10.72 15.97 3.94
N LYS A 108 -10.45 16.59 2.78
CA LYS A 108 -10.87 16.02 1.49
C LYS A 108 -10.27 14.64 1.21
N TYR A 109 -9.04 14.38 1.69
CA TYR A 109 -8.36 13.10 1.52
C TYR A 109 -8.79 12.10 2.58
N GLN A 110 -9.14 12.56 3.79
CA GLN A 110 -9.70 11.68 4.82
C GLN A 110 -11.00 11.02 4.33
N LEU A 111 -11.86 11.78 3.63
CA LEU A 111 -13.09 11.27 3.01
C LEU A 111 -12.86 10.21 1.91
N MET A 112 -11.63 10.08 1.41
CA MET A 112 -11.23 9.08 0.42
C MET A 112 -10.68 7.79 1.05
N THR A 113 -10.56 7.74 2.38
CA THR A 113 -10.06 6.59 3.13
C THR A 113 -11.18 5.87 3.85
N CYS A 114 -11.04 4.55 4.04
CA CYS A 114 -11.95 3.79 4.91
C CYS A 114 -11.56 3.93 6.38
N ASN A 115 -10.26 4.00 6.68
CA ASN A 115 -9.73 4.19 8.01
C ASN A 115 -8.42 4.98 7.97
N ILE A 116 -8.12 5.63 9.09
CA ILE A 116 -6.83 6.28 9.34
C ILE A 116 -6.29 5.74 10.66
N TYR A 117 -5.09 5.17 10.64
CA TYR A 117 -4.41 4.68 11.84
C TYR A 117 -3.08 5.38 12.04
N ARG A 118 -2.64 5.48 13.29
CA ARG A 118 -1.33 6.07 13.63
C ARG A 118 -0.16 5.22 13.15
N ASP A 119 -0.32 3.90 13.16
CA ASP A 119 0.71 2.92 12.78
C ASP A 119 0.03 1.64 12.24
N LEU A 120 0.84 0.62 11.91
CA LEU A 120 0.35 -0.59 11.25
C LEU A 120 -0.22 -1.64 12.22
N THR A 121 -0.18 -1.40 13.54
CA THR A 121 -0.54 -2.42 14.54
C THR A 121 -2.00 -2.85 14.48
N ASN A 122 -2.90 -1.96 14.06
CA ASN A 122 -4.34 -2.25 13.98
C ASN A 122 -4.79 -2.81 12.62
N ILE A 123 -3.88 -2.93 11.64
CA ILE A 123 -4.23 -3.35 10.28
C ILE A 123 -4.64 -4.82 10.23
N ILE A 124 -3.96 -5.67 10.99
CA ILE A 124 -4.33 -7.09 11.10
C ILE A 124 -5.78 -7.22 11.56
N LYS A 125 -6.14 -6.51 12.63
CA LYS A 125 -7.50 -6.52 13.18
C LYS A 125 -8.53 -5.99 12.18
N TYR A 126 -8.18 -4.95 11.41
CA TYR A 126 -9.05 -4.46 10.35
C TYR A 126 -9.28 -5.52 9.26
N ILE A 127 -8.21 -6.17 8.78
CA ILE A 127 -8.30 -7.23 7.76
C ILE A 127 -9.24 -8.34 8.23
N GLU A 128 -9.13 -8.76 9.49
CA GLU A 128 -9.98 -9.80 10.09
C GLU A 128 -11.47 -9.43 10.21
N THR A 129 -11.80 -8.14 10.15
CA THR A 129 -13.21 -7.68 10.19
C THR A 129 -13.85 -7.55 8.81
N VAL A 130 -13.05 -7.47 7.75
CA VAL A 130 -13.53 -7.16 6.39
C VAL A 130 -13.20 -8.23 5.35
N GLY A 131 -12.45 -9.26 5.72
CA GLY A 131 -12.20 -10.48 4.97
C GLY A 131 -13.03 -11.63 5.53
#